data_AF-A0AAU3GQJ9-F1
#
_entry.id   AF-A0AAU3GQJ9-F1
#
_cell.length_a   1.000
_cell.length_b   1.000
_cell.length_c   1.000
_cell.angle_alpha   90.00
_cell.angle_beta   90.00
_cell.angle_gamma   90.00
#
_symmetry.space_group_name_H-M   'P 1'
#
loop_
_entity.id
_entity.type
_entity.pdbx_description
1 polymer ?
#
loop_
_entity_poly.entity_id
_entity_poly.type
_entity_poly.pdbx_seq_one_letter_code
_entity_poly.pdbx_strand_id
1 'polypeptide(L)'
;MRTRSATYPDRATAQWCTQQVVTRNEQAVHRWLAQGTRPRLTIEAAWPSREEPVGRVLLQAMMLAGREPVDVRAARVTLRREASSPHGFVVHATYPIYL
;
A
#
# COMPACT_ATOMS: atom_id res chain seq x y z
N MET A 1 -6.42 17.37 2.80
CA MET A 1 -7.69 16.83 3.34
C MET A 1 -7.69 15.31 3.13
N ARG A 2 -7.88 14.49 4.18
CA ARG A 2 -7.99 13.02 4.03
C ARG A 2 -9.41 12.68 3.60
N THR A 3 -9.60 12.29 2.34
CA THR A 3 -10.92 11.98 1.75
C THR A 3 -11.30 10.50 1.88
N ARG A 4 -10.47 9.70 2.57
CA ARG A 4 -10.67 8.26 2.79
C ARG A 4 -9.92 7.75 4.02
N SER A 5 -10.44 6.71 4.67
CA SER A 5 -9.74 5.87 5.64
C SER A 5 -9.60 4.45 5.09
N ALA A 6 -8.53 3.76 5.47
CA ALA A 6 -8.23 2.42 4.98
C ALA A 6 -7.64 1.57 6.10
N THR A 7 -8.08 0.32 6.20
CA THR A 7 -7.76 -0.55 7.33
C THR A 7 -7.49 -1.97 6.84
N TYR A 8 -6.32 -2.50 7.19
CA TYR A 8 -6.04 -3.93 7.08
C TYR A 8 -6.84 -4.71 8.12
N PRO A 9 -7.28 -5.95 7.82
CA PRO A 9 -8.00 -6.76 8.80
C PRO A 9 -7.10 -7.15 9.98
N ASP A 10 -5.81 -7.37 9.71
CA ASP A 10 -4.83 -7.77 10.72
C ASP A 10 -3.39 -7.43 10.25
N ARG A 11 -2.43 -7.61 11.15
CA ARG A 11 -1.01 -7.35 10.90
C ARG A 11 -0.39 -8.31 9.89
N ALA A 12 -0.79 -9.58 9.87
CA ALA A 12 -0.24 -10.56 8.95
C ALA A 12 -0.64 -10.23 7.50
N THR A 13 -1.90 -9.83 7.28
CA THR A 13 -2.40 -9.34 5.99
C THR A 13 -1.66 -8.09 5.55
N ALA A 14 -1.39 -7.15 6.47
CA ALA A 14 -0.60 -5.95 6.17
C ALA A 14 0.83 -6.29 5.74
N GLN A 15 1.49 -7.23 6.43
CA GLN A 15 2.83 -7.70 6.09
C GLN A 15 2.87 -8.40 4.74
N TRP A 16 1.94 -9.33 4.50
CA TRP A 16 1.81 -10.04 3.23
C TRP A 16 1.59 -9.08 2.06
N CYS A 17 0.64 -8.13 2.18
CA CYS A 17 0.39 -7.14 1.14
C CYS A 17 1.62 -6.29 0.86
N THR A 18 2.33 -5.86 1.90
CA THR A 18 3.52 -5.02 1.77
C THR A 18 4.62 -5.76 1.01
N GLN A 19 4.90 -7.02 1.38
CA GLN A 19 5.87 -7.85 0.68
C GLN A 19 5.47 -8.04 -0.78
N GLN A 20 4.22 -8.42 -1.04
CA GLN A 20 3.74 -8.66 -2.40
C GLN A 20 3.80 -7.42 -3.29
N VAL A 21 3.46 -6.23 -2.76
CA VAL A 21 3.58 -4.96 -3.50
C VAL A 21 5.05 -4.68 -3.84
N VAL A 22 5.96 -4.85 -2.88
CA VAL A 22 7.40 -4.63 -3.12
C VAL A 22 7.95 -5.63 -4.14
N THR A 23 7.67 -6.93 -3.99
CA THR A 23 8.12 -7.98 -4.91
C THR A 23 7.61 -7.75 -6.33
N ARG A 24 6.32 -7.44 -6.50
CA ARG A 24 5.74 -7.17 -7.83
C ARG A 24 6.30 -5.93 -8.51
N ASN A 25 6.86 -5.00 -7.74
CA ASN A 25 7.43 -3.74 -8.25
C ASN A 25 8.96 -3.69 -8.12
N GLU A 26 9.63 -4.84 -7.98
CA GLU A 26 11.07 -4.91 -7.67
C GLU A 26 11.92 -4.08 -8.64
N GLN A 27 11.65 -4.15 -9.95
CA GLN A 27 12.40 -3.38 -10.95
C GLN A 27 12.24 -1.86 -10.76
N ALA A 28 11.04 -1.39 -10.40
CA ALA A 28 10.79 0.01 -10.12
C ALA A 28 11.51 0.47 -8.85
N VAL A 29 11.58 -0.40 -7.83
CA VAL A 29 12.33 -0.14 -6.59
C VAL A 29 13.83 -0.04 -6.87
N HIS A 30 14.43 -1.00 -7.59
CA HIS A 30 15.86 -0.96 -7.95
C HIS A 30 16.22 0.28 -8.77
N ARG A 31 15.41 0.60 -9.80
CA ARG A 31 15.62 1.80 -10.61
C ARG A 31 15.53 3.06 -9.78
N TRP A 32 14.53 3.15 -8.91
CA TRP A 32 14.39 4.28 -8.01
C TRP A 32 15.64 4.39 -7.15
N LEU A 33 16.04 3.35 -6.41
CA LEU A 33 17.24 3.36 -5.57
C LEU A 33 18.50 3.82 -6.33
N ALA A 34 18.72 3.33 -7.55
CA ALA A 34 19.87 3.70 -8.38
C ALA A 34 19.88 5.19 -8.78
N GLN A 35 18.72 5.79 -9.06
CA GLN A 35 18.64 7.17 -9.59
C GLN A 35 18.89 8.28 -8.56
N GLY A 36 18.72 8.04 -7.27
CA GLY A 36 18.97 9.05 -6.22
C GLY A 36 17.98 10.24 -6.13
N THR A 37 17.17 10.53 -7.15
CA THR A 37 16.50 11.85 -7.31
C THR A 37 15.26 12.09 -6.47
N ARG A 38 14.62 11.04 -5.93
CA ARG A 38 13.38 11.17 -5.12
C ARG A 38 13.52 10.48 -3.77
N PRO A 39 13.11 11.13 -2.65
CA PRO A 39 13.25 10.57 -1.30
C PRO A 39 12.25 9.45 -1.01
N ARG A 40 11.14 9.39 -1.75
CA ARG A 40 10.08 8.39 -1.59
C ARG A 40 9.65 7.82 -2.95
N LEU A 41 9.15 6.59 -2.90
CA LEU A 41 8.53 5.89 -4.03
C LEU A 41 7.19 5.33 -3.57
N THR A 42 6.13 5.58 -4.34
CA THR A 42 4.82 4.98 -4.12
C THR A 42 4.57 3.93 -5.21
N ILE A 43 4.23 2.73 -4.78
CA ILE A 43 3.99 1.55 -5.63
C ILE A 43 2.72 0.83 -5.16
N GLU A 44 2.12 0.10 -6.08
CA GLU A 44 0.80 -0.52 -5.89
C GLU A 44 0.77 -1.92 -6.46
N ALA A 45 -0.13 -2.75 -5.94
CA ALA A 45 -0.49 -4.02 -6.54
C ALA A 45 -1.94 -4.37 -6.22
N ALA A 46 -2.54 -5.15 -7.13
CA ALA A 46 -3.88 -5.69 -7.00
C ALA A 46 -3.89 -7.22 -7.12
N TRP A 47 -4.83 -7.86 -6.43
CA TRP A 47 -5.07 -9.30 -6.44
C TRP A 47 -6.57 -9.57 -6.69
N PRO A 48 -7.12 -9.20 -7.87
CA PRO A 48 -8.56 -9.29 -8.13
C PRO A 48 -9.11 -10.72 -7.97
N SER A 49 -8.29 -11.73 -8.23
CA SER A 49 -8.65 -13.15 -8.08
C SER A 49 -8.53 -13.70 -6.65
N ARG A 50 -8.05 -12.91 -5.67
CA ARG A 50 -8.00 -13.36 -4.27
C ARG A 50 -9.42 -13.42 -3.72
N GLU A 51 -9.82 -14.55 -3.16
CA GLU A 51 -11.18 -14.72 -2.61
C GLU A 51 -11.43 -13.76 -1.44
N GLU A 52 -10.58 -13.78 -0.43
CA GLU A 52 -10.69 -12.90 0.73
C GLU A 52 -10.18 -11.47 0.42
N PRO A 53 -10.88 -10.42 0.88
CA PRO A 53 -10.39 -9.06 0.77
C PRO A 53 -9.13 -8.85 1.61
N VAL A 54 -8.26 -7.95 1.15
CA VAL A 54 -7.05 -7.59 1.87
C VAL A 54 -7.24 -6.43 2.84
N GLY A 55 -8.42 -5.80 2.82
CA GLY A 55 -8.76 -4.70 3.71
C GLY A 55 -10.00 -3.98 3.29
N ARG A 56 -10.29 -2.89 3.99
CA ARG A 56 -11.49 -2.08 3.81
C ARG A 56 -11.12 -0.62 3.60
N VAL A 57 -11.87 0.06 2.73
CA VAL A 57 -11.73 1.49 2.46
C VAL A 57 -13.06 2.19 2.66
N LEU A 58 -13.09 3.21 3.51
CA LEU A 58 -14.26 4.08 3.69
C LEU A 58 -13.98 5.44 3.05
N LEU A 59 -14.75 5.78 2.02
CA LEU A 59 -14.70 7.09 1.39
C LEU A 59 -15.44 8.12 2.24
N GLN A 60 -15.00 9.37 2.22
CA GLN A 60 -15.62 10.43 3.01
C GLN A 60 -17.11 10.60 2.68
N ALA A 61 -17.50 10.53 1.40
CA ALA A 61 -18.91 10.60 0.99
C ALA A 61 -19.74 9.44 1.56
N MET A 62 -19.15 8.25 1.69
CA MET A 62 -19.80 7.08 2.28
C MET A 62 -19.99 7.27 3.78
N MET A 63 -18.94 7.72 4.48
CA MET A 63 -19.01 8.07 5.89
C MET A 63 -20.12 9.09 6.17
N LEU A 64 -20.18 10.17 5.37
CA LEU A 64 -21.20 11.22 5.49
C LEU A 64 -22.62 10.72 5.19
N ALA A 65 -22.75 9.68 4.37
CA ALA A 65 -24.02 9.05 4.03
C ALA A 65 -24.37 7.86 4.95
N GLY A 66 -23.60 7.60 6.02
CA GLY A 66 -23.80 6.45 6.91
C GLY A 66 -23.63 5.09 6.22
N ARG A 67 -22.81 5.02 5.15
CA ARG A 67 -22.53 3.80 4.38
C ARG A 67 -21.30 3.08 4.94
N GLU A 68 -21.32 1.76 4.86
CA GLU A 68 -20.23 0.89 5.29
C GLU A 68 -18.97 0.98 4.40
N PRO A 69 -17.77 0.65 4.92
CA PRO A 69 -16.55 0.54 4.11
C PRO A 69 -16.66 -0.52 3.00
N VAL A 70 -15.91 -0.32 1.91
CA VAL A 70 -15.83 -1.27 0.79
C VAL A 70 -14.65 -2.23 0.99
N ASP A 71 -14.89 -3.51 0.80
CA ASP A 71 -13.86 -4.55 0.72
C ASP A 71 -12.98 -4.38 -0.53
N VAL A 72 -11.67 -4.40 -0.35
CA VAL A 72 -10.70 -4.18 -1.42
C VAL A 72 -9.68 -5.30 -1.52
N ARG A 73 -9.10 -5.46 -2.72
CA ARG A 73 -8.08 -6.46 -3.06
C ARG A 73 -6.81 -5.83 -3.62
N ALA A 74 -6.52 -4.60 -3.24
CA ALA A 74 -5.35 -3.87 -3.68
C ALA A 74 -4.72 -3.11 -2.51
N ALA A 75 -3.42 -2.87 -2.60
CA ALA A 75 -2.66 -2.14 -1.59
C ALA A 75 -1.67 -1.17 -2.23
N ARG A 76 -1.41 -0.08 -1.51
CA ARG A 76 -0.38 0.91 -1.83
C ARG A 76 0.69 0.90 -0.76
N VAL A 77 1.94 0.87 -1.18
CA VAL A 77 3.10 1.01 -0.31
C VAL A 77 3.87 2.27 -0.71
N THR A 78 4.22 3.07 0.28
CA THR A 78 5.17 4.17 0.13
C THR A 78 6.48 3.78 0.81
N LEU A 79 7.55 3.71 0.03
CA LEU A 79 8.91 3.47 0.49
C LEU A 79 9.60 4.81 0.72
N ARG A 80 10.50 4.87 1.70
CA ARG A 80 11.42 5.97 1.93
C ARG A 80 12.85 5.44 1.91
N ARG A 81 13.77 6.14 1.25
CA ARG A 81 15.18 5.76 1.27
C ARG A 81 15.71 5.78 2.70
N GLU A 82 16.55 4.80 2.99
CA GLU A 82 17.23 4.66 4.26
C GLU A 82 18.52 3.91 3.99
N ALA A 83 19.63 4.64 3.82
CA ALA A 83 20.92 4.04 3.44
C ALA A 83 21.45 3.06 4.50
N SER A 84 21.04 3.23 5.76
CA SER A 84 21.35 2.31 6.86
C SER A 84 20.52 1.02 6.86
N SER A 85 19.44 0.95 6.06
CA SER A 85 18.61 -0.25 5.93
C SER A 85 19.28 -1.27 5.01
N PRO A 86 19.22 -2.59 5.31
CA PRO A 86 19.74 -3.65 4.43
C PRO A 86 19.15 -3.62 3.01
N HIS A 87 17.93 -3.10 2.84
CA HIS A 87 17.27 -3.00 1.54
C HIS A 87 17.47 -1.62 0.87
N GLY A 88 18.19 -0.69 1.50
CA GLY A 88 18.32 0.70 1.05
C GLY A 88 17.05 1.56 1.22
N PHE A 89 15.99 0.98 1.80
CA PHE A 89 14.74 1.66 2.10
C PHE A 89 14.04 1.10 3.35
N VAL A 90 13.08 1.86 3.85
CA VAL A 90 12.09 1.42 4.83
C VAL A 90 10.68 1.68 4.30
N VAL A 91 9.70 0.93 4.80
CA VAL A 91 8.28 1.18 4.51
C VAL A 91 7.84 2.41 5.31
N HIS A 92 7.49 3.48 4.61
CA HIS A 92 6.98 4.70 5.22
C HIS A 92 5.49 4.61 5.53
N ALA A 93 4.71 4.00 4.63
CA ALA A 93 3.30 3.76 4.81
C ALA A 93 2.85 2.56 3.96
N THR A 94 1.86 1.82 4.45
CA THR A 94 1.18 0.75 3.74
C THR A 94 -0.30 0.79 4.09
N TYR A 95 -1.17 0.68 3.10
CA TYR A 95 -2.62 0.69 3.32
C TYR A 95 -3.39 0.08 2.12
N PRO A 96 -4.56 -0.54 2.37
CA PRO A 96 -5.45 -0.97 1.30
C PRO A 96 -5.93 0.22 0.46
N ILE A 97 -6.18 -0.03 -0.82
CA ILE A 97 -6.71 0.98 -1.74
C ILE A 97 -7.89 0.41 -2.54
N TYR A 98 -8.82 1.31 -2.87
CA TYR A 98 -9.80 1.10 -3.91
C TYR A 98 -9.18 1.57 -5.23
N LEU A 99 -9.17 0.71 -6.25
CA LEU A 99 -8.67 1.00 -7.60
C LEU A 99 -9.83 1.40 -8.51
#